data_AF-A0AAW4RMZ4-F1
#
_entry.id   AF-A0AAW4RMZ4-F1
#
_cell.length_a   1.000
_cell.length_b   1.000
_cell.length_c   1.000
_cell.angle_alpha   90.00
_cell.angle_beta   90.00
_cell.angle_gamma   90.00
#
_symmetry.space_group_name_H-M   'P 1'
#
loop_
_entity.id
_entity.type
_entity.pdbx_description
1 polymer ?
#
loop_
_entity_poly.entity_id
_entity_poly.type
_entity_poly.pdbx_seq_one_letter_code
_entity_poly.pdbx_strand_id
1 'polypeptide(L)'
;MKALSHLFRAGHFVILAFFVLCAAGLVTMAGLELWHGFTPGGDMVVRDRFNVVLEAVGLLTVALVTLELGQTIFEEEILRDVKVSGPTRVRRYLSRFFVVIVIALAIETLVSIFELMHADPAKLPYAAAVGSCAALLLIAWGVFVKLNRSAEELEPEAMEETKREDREVQE
;
A
#
# COMPACT_ATOMS: atom_id res chain seq x y z
N MET A 1 -20.37 -28.17 1.33
CA MET A 1 -19.47 -27.44 0.40
C MET A 1 -19.93 -26.00 0.14
N LYS A 2 -21.20 -25.73 -0.25
CA LYS A 2 -21.72 -24.36 -0.44
C LYS A 2 -21.71 -23.49 0.84
N ALA A 3 -22.04 -24.07 2.00
CA ALA A 3 -21.99 -23.34 3.27
C ALA A 3 -20.57 -22.86 3.63
N LEU A 4 -19.54 -23.63 3.27
CA LEU A 4 -18.15 -23.28 3.52
C LEU A 4 -17.67 -22.15 2.60
N SER A 5 -18.06 -22.17 1.32
CA SER A 5 -17.76 -21.07 0.39
C SER A 5 -18.47 -19.76 0.76
N HIS A 6 -19.72 -19.83 1.24
CA HIS A 6 -20.42 -18.65 1.76
C HIS A 6 -19.76 -18.11 3.03
N LEU A 7 -19.27 -18.98 3.92
CA LEU A 7 -18.54 -18.57 5.11
C LEU A 7 -17.22 -17.86 4.76
N PHE A 8 -16.45 -18.39 3.81
CA PHE A 8 -15.23 -17.74 3.34
C PHE A 8 -15.50 -16.40 2.67
N ARG A 9 -16.54 -16.31 1.81
CA ARG A 9 -16.91 -15.04 1.17
C ARG A 9 -17.36 -14.00 2.20
N ALA A 10 -18.18 -14.40 3.18
CA ALA A 10 -18.57 -13.53 4.29
C ALA A 10 -17.37 -13.07 5.12
N GLY A 11 -16.39 -13.95 5.36
CA GLY A 11 -15.14 -13.59 6.05
C GLY A 11 -14.36 -12.49 5.32
N HIS A 12 -14.17 -12.60 4.01
CA HIS A 12 -13.49 -11.57 3.22
C HIS A 12 -14.24 -10.24 3.21
N PHE A 13 -15.57 -10.25 3.16
CA PHE A 13 -16.37 -9.02 3.29
C PHE A 13 -16.18 -8.33 4.65
N VAL A 14 -16.12 -9.11 5.73
CA VAL A 14 -15.86 -8.57 7.08
C VAL A 14 -14.47 -7.95 7.13
N ILE A 15 -13.45 -8.65 6.63
CA ILE A 15 -12.07 -8.14 6.58
C ILE A 15 -12.00 -6.83 5.77
N LEU A 16 -12.63 -6.80 4.59
CA LEU A 16 -12.70 -5.61 3.77
C LEU A 16 -13.34 -4.43 4.51
N ALA A 17 -14.45 -4.67 5.20
CA ALA A 17 -15.10 -3.63 6.01
C ALA A 17 -14.17 -3.08 7.08
N PHE A 18 -13.39 -3.93 7.76
CA PHE A 18 -12.37 -3.49 8.71
C PHE A 18 -11.25 -2.68 8.07
N PHE A 19 -10.74 -3.07 6.90
CA PHE A 19 -9.74 -2.27 6.17
C PHE A 19 -10.26 -0.87 5.86
N VAL A 20 -11.50 -0.76 5.36
CA VAL A 20 -12.13 0.53 5.06
C VAL A 20 -12.32 1.37 6.32
N LEU A 21 -12.79 0.77 7.41
CA LEU A 21 -12.97 1.47 8.69
C LEU A 21 -11.63 1.95 9.28
N CYS A 22 -10.59 1.11 9.26
CA CYS A 22 -9.25 1.48 9.72
C CYS A 22 -8.69 2.65 8.90
N ALA A 23 -8.78 2.58 7.58
CA ALA A 23 -8.34 3.65 6.72
C ALA A 23 -9.11 4.95 6.96
N ALA A 24 -10.44 4.89 7.07
CA ALA A 24 -11.27 6.06 7.40
C ALA A 24 -10.89 6.65 8.77
N GLY A 25 -10.60 5.80 9.75
CA GLY A 25 -10.11 6.20 11.07
C GLY A 25 -8.76 6.93 10.98
N LEU A 26 -7.79 6.38 10.24
CA LEU A 26 -6.48 7.00 10.03
C LEU A 26 -6.60 8.35 9.32
N VAL A 27 -7.41 8.45 8.27
CA VAL A 27 -7.67 9.74 7.58
C VAL A 27 -8.33 10.74 8.53
N THR A 28 -9.27 10.29 9.36
CA THR A 28 -9.93 11.15 10.35
C THR A 28 -8.94 11.67 11.39
N MET A 29 -8.07 10.80 11.92
CA MET A 29 -7.02 11.20 12.87
C MET A 29 -6.04 12.20 12.23
N ALA A 30 -5.58 11.94 11.02
CA ALA A 30 -4.71 12.87 10.28
C ALA A 30 -5.39 14.25 10.08
N GLY A 31 -6.68 14.25 9.72
CA GLY A 31 -7.46 15.48 9.56
C GLY A 31 -7.63 16.25 10.88
N LEU A 32 -7.85 15.54 11.99
CA LEU A 32 -7.95 16.13 13.32
C LEU A 32 -6.61 16.72 13.80
N GLU A 33 -5.50 16.03 13.57
CA GLU A 33 -4.16 16.55 13.89
C GLU A 33 -3.84 17.81 13.10
N LEU A 34 -4.09 17.81 11.79
CA LEU A 34 -3.91 19.00 10.95
C LEU A 34 -4.80 20.15 11.40
N TRP A 35 -6.07 19.87 11.70
CA TRP A 35 -7.01 20.89 12.19
C TRP A 35 -6.46 21.57 13.45
N HIS A 36 -6.08 20.78 14.46
CA HIS A 36 -5.48 21.33 15.69
C HIS A 36 -4.17 22.07 15.42
N GLY A 37 -3.29 21.50 14.59
CA GLY A 37 -1.99 22.09 14.24
C GLY A 37 -2.09 23.42 13.48
N PHE A 38 -3.19 23.66 12.74
CA PHE A 38 -3.43 24.90 12.01
C PHE A 38 -4.30 25.92 12.75
N THR A 39 -4.95 25.56 13.87
CA THR A 39 -5.75 26.54 14.63
C THR A 39 -4.91 27.77 15.01
N PRO A 40 -5.29 28.98 14.54
CA PRO A 40 -4.61 30.22 14.91
C PRO A 40 -4.97 30.57 16.36
N GLY A 41 -3.96 30.66 17.25
CA GLY A 41 -4.16 31.00 18.66
C GLY A 41 -3.50 30.05 19.67
N GLY A 42 -2.96 28.92 19.24
CA GLY A 42 -2.13 28.06 20.10
C GLY A 42 -0.68 28.54 20.20
N ASP A 43 -0.08 28.43 21.39
CA ASP A 43 1.33 28.75 21.71
C ASP A 43 2.37 27.83 21.02
N MET A 44 1.96 27.07 20.01
CA MET A 44 2.84 26.14 19.29
C MET A 44 3.83 26.89 18.41
N VAL A 45 5.11 26.57 18.60
CA VAL A 45 6.20 27.05 17.75
C VAL A 45 6.04 26.44 16.35
N VAL A 46 6.51 27.16 15.32
CA VAL A 46 6.46 26.71 13.91
C VAL A 46 7.01 25.29 13.72
N ARG A 47 8.01 24.90 14.51
CA ARG A 47 8.62 23.56 14.48
C ARG A 47 7.65 22.46 14.90
N ASP A 48 6.87 22.67 15.95
CA ASP A 48 5.90 21.66 16.42
C ASP A 48 4.77 21.50 15.40
N ARG A 49 4.36 22.60 14.76
CA ARG A 49 3.40 22.57 13.65
C ARG A 49 3.93 21.78 12.45
N PHE A 50 5.22 21.89 12.14
CA PHE A 50 5.86 21.09 11.10
C PHE A 50 5.84 19.59 11.44
N ASN A 51 6.14 19.21 12.69
CA ASN A 51 6.06 17.81 13.12
C ASN A 51 4.65 17.24 13.00
N VAL A 52 3.62 18.00 13.39
CA VAL A 52 2.21 17.60 13.22
C VAL A 52 1.88 17.34 11.74
N VAL A 53 2.39 18.16 10.82
CA VAL A 53 2.20 17.93 9.38
C VAL A 53 2.87 16.62 8.94
N LEU A 54 4.07 16.31 9.46
CA LEU A 54 4.78 15.07 9.15
C LEU A 54 4.06 13.83 9.71
N GLU A 55 3.56 13.90 10.94
CA GLU A 55 2.76 12.83 11.57
C GLU A 55 1.48 12.56 10.76
N ALA A 56 0.78 13.62 10.34
CA ALA A 56 -0.38 13.49 9.48
C ALA A 56 -0.05 12.85 8.13
N VAL A 57 1.10 13.16 7.52
CA VAL A 57 1.57 12.49 6.29
C VAL A 57 1.84 11.01 6.53
N GLY A 58 2.42 10.64 7.67
CA GLY A 58 2.60 9.24 8.08
C GLY A 58 1.26 8.51 8.19
N LEU A 59 0.29 9.08 8.93
CA LEU A 59 -1.06 8.52 9.08
C LEU A 59 -1.77 8.34 7.73
N LEU A 60 -1.68 9.32 6.83
CA LEU A 60 -2.25 9.23 5.49
C LEU A 60 -1.56 8.17 4.62
N THR A 61 -0.24 7.99 4.78
CA THR A 61 0.51 6.96 4.08
C THR A 61 0.05 5.56 4.50
N VAL A 62 -0.12 5.33 5.82
CA VAL A 62 -0.67 4.09 6.34
C VAL A 62 -2.11 3.88 5.88
N ALA A 63 -2.94 4.93 5.86
CA ALA A 63 -4.31 4.87 5.37
C ALA A 63 -4.37 4.44 3.89
N LEU A 64 -3.50 5.02 3.05
CA LEU A 64 -3.41 4.69 1.63
C LEU A 64 -3.07 3.22 1.42
N VAL A 65 -2.05 2.71 2.10
CA VAL A 65 -1.65 1.29 2.02
C VAL A 65 -2.78 0.37 2.50
N THR A 66 -3.47 0.77 3.57
CA THR A 66 -4.61 0.04 4.12
C THR A 66 -5.77 -0.05 3.11
N LEU A 67 -6.08 1.04 2.40
CA LEU A 67 -7.10 1.02 1.35
C LEU A 67 -6.69 0.18 0.14
N GLU A 68 -5.45 0.29 -0.31
CA GLU A 68 -4.93 -0.50 -1.42
C GLU A 68 -5.00 -2.01 -1.15
N LEU A 69 -4.70 -2.43 0.08
CA LEU A 69 -4.88 -3.81 0.54
C LEU A 69 -6.35 -4.23 0.54
N GLY A 70 -7.25 -3.36 0.99
CA GLY A 70 -8.69 -3.59 0.94
C GLY A 70 -9.19 -3.76 -0.51
N GLN A 71 -8.82 -2.85 -1.40
CA GLN A 71 -9.16 -2.90 -2.82
C GLN A 71 -8.67 -4.20 -3.47
N THR A 72 -7.44 -4.59 -3.16
CA THR A 72 -6.84 -5.84 -3.59
C THR A 72 -7.68 -7.05 -3.17
N ILE A 73 -8.06 -7.15 -1.89
CA ILE A 73 -8.90 -8.24 -1.39
C ILE A 73 -10.26 -8.24 -2.09
N PHE A 74 -10.83 -7.05 -2.30
CA PHE A 74 -12.13 -6.92 -2.99
C PHE A 74 -12.05 -7.39 -4.45
N GLU A 75 -11.04 -6.96 -5.20
CA GLU A 75 -10.86 -7.34 -6.61
C GLU A 75 -10.60 -8.84 -6.77
N GLU A 76 -9.73 -9.43 -5.95
CA GLU A 76 -9.28 -10.81 -6.13
C GLU A 76 -10.18 -11.86 -5.47
N GLU A 77 -10.74 -11.60 -4.27
CA GLU A 77 -11.49 -12.61 -3.50
C GLU A 77 -13.01 -12.45 -3.59
N ILE A 78 -13.49 -11.24 -3.90
CA ILE A 78 -14.92 -10.93 -3.93
C ILE A 78 -15.44 -10.79 -5.37
N LEU A 79 -14.75 -10.03 -6.23
CA LEU A 79 -15.18 -9.80 -7.61
C LEU A 79 -14.84 -10.97 -8.55
N ARG A 80 -13.67 -11.60 -8.37
CA ARG A 80 -13.21 -12.66 -9.26
C ARG A 80 -13.70 -14.03 -8.79
N ASP A 81 -14.57 -14.65 -9.59
CA ASP A 81 -15.07 -16.02 -9.36
C ASP A 81 -14.10 -17.12 -9.84
N VAL A 82 -13.02 -16.78 -10.56
CA VAL A 82 -12.03 -17.75 -11.10
C VAL A 82 -10.69 -17.62 -10.39
N LYS A 83 -10.22 -18.73 -9.82
CA LYS A 83 -8.91 -18.83 -9.15
C LYS A 83 -7.79 -18.39 -10.09
N VAL A 84 -6.94 -17.50 -9.59
CA VAL A 84 -5.72 -16.98 -10.23
C VAL A 84 -4.91 -18.11 -10.85
N SER A 85 -4.95 -18.29 -12.18
CA SER A 85 -4.29 -19.43 -12.84
C SER A 85 -3.19 -19.04 -13.84
N GLY A 86 -3.01 -17.75 -14.16
CA GLY A 86 -1.98 -17.29 -15.11
C GLY A 86 -0.78 -16.61 -14.43
N PRO A 87 0.48 -17.04 -14.70
CA PRO A 87 1.70 -16.39 -14.20
C PRO A 87 1.75 -14.88 -14.49
N THR A 88 1.23 -14.46 -15.65
CA THR A 88 1.15 -13.06 -16.10
C THR A 88 0.29 -12.20 -15.16
N ARG A 89 -0.84 -12.75 -14.68
CA ARG A 89 -1.79 -12.05 -13.80
C ARG A 89 -1.19 -11.85 -12.41
N VAL A 90 -0.56 -12.90 -11.86
CA VAL A 90 0.16 -12.84 -10.58
C VAL A 90 1.25 -11.77 -10.62
N ARG A 91 2.04 -11.71 -11.70
CA ARG A 91 3.10 -10.70 -11.84
C ARG A 91 2.54 -9.29 -11.85
N ARG A 92 1.49 -9.02 -12.61
CA ARG A 92 0.91 -7.67 -12.72
C ARG A 92 0.32 -7.20 -11.41
N TYR A 93 -0.41 -8.08 -10.73
CA TYR A 93 -0.96 -7.82 -9.40
C TYR A 93 0.16 -7.52 -8.40
N LEU A 94 1.13 -8.43 -8.26
CA LEU A 94 2.26 -8.23 -7.34
C LEU A 94 3.02 -6.94 -7.67
N SER A 95 3.18 -6.62 -8.96
CA SER A 95 3.86 -5.40 -9.38
C SER A 95 3.14 -4.12 -8.92
N ARG A 96 1.81 -4.05 -9.08
CA ARG A 96 1.04 -2.91 -8.58
C ARG A 96 1.18 -2.77 -7.06
N PHE A 97 1.04 -3.89 -6.36
CA PHE A 97 1.14 -3.95 -4.91
C PHE A 97 2.53 -3.55 -4.37
N PHE A 98 3.61 -4.08 -4.95
CA PHE A 98 4.98 -3.73 -4.55
C PHE A 98 5.30 -2.26 -4.81
N VAL A 99 4.82 -1.68 -5.91
CA VAL A 99 5.04 -0.25 -6.19
C VAL A 99 4.44 0.61 -5.08
N VAL A 100 3.23 0.31 -4.62
CA VAL A 100 2.59 1.07 -3.54
C VAL A 100 3.31 0.89 -2.21
N ILE A 101 3.72 -0.34 -1.86
CA ILE A 101 4.52 -0.58 -0.65
C ILE A 101 5.83 0.21 -0.70
N VAL A 102 6.55 0.19 -1.83
CA VAL A 102 7.83 0.89 -1.95
C VAL A 102 7.63 2.41 -1.82
N ILE A 103 6.60 2.98 -2.45
CA ILE A 103 6.28 4.40 -2.30
C ILE A 103 5.96 4.73 -0.84
N ALA A 104 5.14 3.92 -0.17
CA ALA A 104 4.79 4.12 1.23
C ALA A 104 6.01 4.05 2.16
N LEU A 105 6.86 3.03 2.01
CA LEU A 105 8.10 2.91 2.79
C LEU A 105 9.08 4.07 2.52
N ALA A 106 9.12 4.58 1.30
CA ALA A 106 9.95 5.74 0.97
C ALA A 106 9.45 7.01 1.67
N ILE A 107 8.14 7.24 1.68
CA ILE A 107 7.52 8.36 2.42
C ILE A 107 7.77 8.21 3.93
N GLU A 108 7.55 7.00 4.47
CA GLU A 108 7.76 6.70 5.89
C GLU A 108 9.22 6.93 6.32
N THR A 109 10.16 6.54 5.47
CA THR A 109 11.59 6.80 5.68
C THR A 109 11.87 8.30 5.72
N LEU A 110 11.29 9.07 4.81
CA LEU A 110 11.49 10.52 4.74
C LEU A 110 10.94 11.22 6.00
N VAL A 111 9.71 10.87 6.40
CA VAL A 111 9.07 11.35 7.63
C VAL A 111 9.95 11.03 8.84
N SER A 112 10.38 9.77 8.97
CA SER A 112 11.26 9.32 10.06
C SER A 112 12.59 10.07 10.11
N ILE A 113 13.22 10.34 8.97
CA ILE A 113 14.46 11.12 8.91
C ILE A 113 14.23 12.53 9.44
N PHE A 114 13.17 13.21 8.98
CA PHE A 114 12.89 14.57 9.46
C PHE A 114 12.58 14.62 10.95
N GLU A 115 11.82 13.67 11.47
CA GLU A 115 11.51 13.59 12.90
C GLU A 115 12.78 13.33 13.72
N LEU A 116 13.56 12.31 13.37
CA LEU A 116 14.75 11.91 14.13
C LEU A 116 15.91 12.90 14.01
N MET A 117 16.08 13.58 12.87
CA MET A 117 17.08 14.66 12.73
C MET A 117 16.89 15.75 13.78
N HIS A 118 15.65 15.95 14.22
CA HIS A 118 15.25 17.00 15.14
C HIS A 118 15.13 16.51 16.58
N ALA A 119 14.66 15.29 16.79
CA ALA A 119 14.42 14.73 18.12
C ALA A 119 15.65 14.02 18.70
N ASP A 120 16.25 13.10 17.94
CA ASP A 120 17.37 12.29 18.40
C ASP A 120 18.22 11.81 17.20
N PRO A 121 19.20 12.62 16.77
CA PRO A 121 20.03 12.31 15.60
C PRO A 121 20.78 10.97 15.72
N ALA A 122 21.02 10.47 16.94
CA ALA A 122 21.67 9.19 17.15
C ALA A 122 20.86 8.00 16.60
N LYS A 123 19.54 8.18 16.41
CA LYS A 123 18.63 7.17 15.87
C LYS A 123 18.47 7.23 14.35
N LEU A 124 19.06 8.20 13.65
CA LEU A 124 19.03 8.29 12.18
C LEU A 124 19.43 7.00 11.44
N PRO A 125 20.38 6.19 11.94
CA PRO A 125 20.68 4.89 11.33
C PRO A 125 19.47 3.95 11.25
N TYR A 126 18.51 4.02 12.18
CA TYR A 126 17.29 3.22 12.13
C TYR A 126 16.37 3.64 10.98
N ALA A 127 16.16 4.95 10.78
CA ALA A 127 15.41 5.43 9.62
C ALA A 127 16.12 5.07 8.30
N ALA A 128 17.45 5.20 8.25
CA ALA A 128 18.24 4.78 7.09
C ALA A 128 18.13 3.26 6.83
N ALA A 129 18.00 2.43 7.87
CA ALA A 129 17.76 1.00 7.73
C ALA A 129 16.39 0.71 7.08
N VAL A 130 15.32 1.42 7.50
CA VAL A 130 14.00 1.31 6.85
C VAL A 130 14.08 1.70 5.37
N GLY A 131 14.76 2.80 5.05
CA GLY A 131 15.00 3.21 3.66
C GLY A 131 15.81 2.19 2.85
N SER A 132 16.81 1.57 3.48
CA SER A 132 17.61 0.51 2.88
C SER A 132 16.76 -0.73 2.60
N CYS A 133 15.84 -1.11 3.50
CA CYS A 133 14.88 -2.18 3.27
C CYS A 133 13.96 -1.88 2.09
N ALA A 134 13.49 -0.63 1.94
CA ALA A 134 12.68 -0.22 0.79
C ALA A 134 13.46 -0.35 -0.54
N ALA A 135 14.73 0.07 -0.55
CA ALA A 135 15.61 -0.07 -1.71
C ALA A 135 15.87 -1.54 -2.06
N LEU A 136 16.14 -2.38 -1.06
CA LEU A 136 16.32 -3.82 -1.23
C LEU A 136 15.04 -4.49 -1.75
N LEU A 137 13.87 -4.09 -1.26
CA LEU A 137 12.58 -4.58 -1.74
C LEU A 137 12.38 -4.24 -3.22
N LEU A 138 12.70 -3.01 -3.62
CA LEU A 138 12.61 -2.58 -5.02
C LEU A 138 13.58 -3.36 -5.92
N ILE A 139 14.81 -3.62 -5.46
CA ILE A 139 15.80 -4.44 -6.17
C ILE A 139 15.29 -5.88 -6.30
N ALA A 140 14.82 -6.47 -5.20
CA ALA A 140 14.28 -7.83 -5.18
C ALA A 140 13.08 -7.98 -6.13
N TRP A 141 12.19 -6.99 -6.16
CA TRP A 141 11.09 -6.94 -7.12
C TRP A 141 11.59 -6.83 -8.56
N GLY A 142 12.57 -5.96 -8.85
CA GLY A 142 13.17 -5.86 -10.18
C GLY A 142 13.81 -7.17 -10.66
N VAL A 143 14.47 -7.90 -9.76
CA VAL A 143 15.01 -9.24 -10.03
C VAL A 143 13.88 -10.24 -10.26
N PHE A 144 12.84 -10.23 -9.43
CA PHE A 144 11.66 -11.08 -9.59
C PHE A 144 11.00 -10.88 -10.96
N VAL A 145 10.80 -9.63 -11.41
CA VAL A 145 10.26 -9.34 -12.75
C VAL A 145 11.16 -9.88 -13.85
N LYS A 146 12.48 -9.70 -13.73
CA LYS A 146 13.46 -10.20 -14.72
C LYS A 146 13.43 -11.73 -14.84
N LEU A 147 13.38 -12.44 -13.72
CA LEU A 147 13.37 -13.91 -13.71
C LEU A 147 12.04 -14.49 -14.23
N ASN A 148 10.91 -13.84 -13.95
CA ASN A 148 9.60 -14.31 -14.41
C ASN A 148 9.30 -13.98 -15.88
N ARG A 149 10.11 -13.14 -16.55
CA ARG A 149 9.93 -12.81 -17.96
C ARG A 149 9.94 -14.06 -18.86
N SER A 150 10.82 -15.02 -18.57
CA SER A 150 10.94 -16.25 -19.36
C SER A 150 9.73 -17.18 -19.25
N ALA A 151 8.98 -17.13 -18.14
CA ALA A 151 7.77 -17.92 -17.97
C ALA A 151 6.60 -17.40 -18.84
N GLU A 152 6.54 -16.08 -19.09
CA GLU A 152 5.51 -15.48 -19.96
C GLU A 152 5.79 -15.69 -21.45
N GLU A 153 7.06 -15.74 -21.83
CA GLU A 153 7.46 -16.03 -23.23
C GLU A 153 7.08 -17.47 -23.63
N LEU A 154 6.79 -18.35 -22.65
CA LEU A 154 6.36 -19.73 -22.85
C LEU A 154 4.83 -19.90 -22.96
N GLU A 155 4.02 -18.90 -22.58
CA GLU A 155 2.54 -18.93 -22.66
C GLU A 155 1.97 -17.71 -23.43
N PRO A 156 2.18 -17.62 -24.76
CA PRO A 156 1.73 -16.49 -25.56
C PRO A 156 0.20 -16.32 -25.58
N GLU A 157 -0.56 -17.40 -25.48
CA GLU A 157 -2.04 -17.38 -25.49
C GLU A 157 -2.62 -16.71 -24.23
N ALA A 158 -2.05 -16.96 -23.04
CA ALA A 158 -2.47 -16.34 -21.79
C ALA A 158 -2.19 -14.82 -21.75
N MET A 159 -1.14 -14.38 -22.45
CA MET A 159 -0.81 -12.96 -22.64
C MET A 159 -1.82 -12.26 -23.55
N GLU A 160 -2.35 -12.94 -24.58
CA GLU A 160 -3.40 -12.38 -25.44
C GLU A 160 -4.75 -12.28 -24.73
N GLU A 161 -5.10 -13.29 -23.91
CA GLU A 161 -6.33 -13.29 -23.11
C GLU A 161 -6.31 -12.17 -22.07
N THR A 162 -5.19 -11.97 -21.35
CA THR A 162 -5.04 -10.87 -20.38
C THR A 162 -5.16 -9.49 -21.05
N LYS A 163 -4.60 -9.32 -22.26
CA LYS A 163 -4.73 -8.07 -23.04
C LYS A 163 -6.17 -7.81 -23.52
N ARG A 164 -6.95 -8.87 -23.77
CA ARG A 164 -8.37 -8.75 -24.12
C ARG A 164 -9.20 -8.32 -22.91
N GLU A 165 -9.02 -8.96 -21.76
CA GLU A 165 -9.70 -8.59 -20.52
C GLU A 165 -9.46 -7.11 -20.15
N ASP A 166 -8.23 -6.61 -20.32
CA ASP A 166 -7.89 -5.21 -20.06
C ASP A 166 -8.64 -4.22 -20.96
N ARG A 167 -8.98 -4.63 -22.18
CA ARG A 167 -9.73 -3.80 -23.13
C ARG A 167 -11.19 -3.66 -22.71
N GLU A 168 -11.78 -4.75 -22.23
CA GLU A 168 -13.19 -4.78 -21.81
C GLU A 168 -13.45 -4.01 -20.52
N VAL A 169 -12.44 -3.83 -19.66
CA VAL A 169 -12.57 -3.03 -18.43
C VAL A 169 -12.38 -1.52 -18.68
N GLN A 170 -11.85 -1.12 -19.85
CA GLN A 170 -11.64 0.28 -20.23
C GLN A 170 -12.76 0.89 -21.08
N GLU A 171 -13.74 0.09 -21.52
CA GLU A 171 -14.98 0.54 -22.18
C GLU A 171 -16.14 0.69 -21.18
#